data_AF-A0A918HPI8-F1
#
_entry.id   AF-A0A918HPI8-F1
#
_cell.length_a   1.000
_cell.length_b   1.000
_cell.length_c   1.000
_cell.angle_alpha   90.00
_cell.angle_beta   90.00
_cell.angle_gamma   90.00
#
_symmetry.space_group_name_H-M   'P 1'
#
loop_
_entity.id
_entity.type
_entity.pdbx_description
1 polymer ?
#
loop_
_entity_poly.entity_id
_entity_poly.type
_entity_poly.pdbx_seq_one_letter_code
_entity_poly.pdbx_strand_id
1 'polypeptide(L)' 'MVKPFADALLSAEAYVLCDDEYGQVGEERAGHSNGRRPRGWDTRAGTVQLAVPKLGSGGTSKPPRRPDG' A
#
# COMPACT_ATOMS: atom_id res chain seq x y z
N MET A 1 -10.29 14.90 -13.17
CA MET A 1 -10.53 13.49 -13.56
C MET A 1 -9.29 12.61 -13.42
N VAL A 2 -8.11 13.02 -13.91
CA VAL A 2 -6.88 12.20 -13.91
C VAL A 2 -6.39 11.81 -12.50
N LYS A 3 -6.36 12.76 -11.55
CA LYS A 3 -5.89 12.53 -10.17
C LYS A 3 -6.65 11.42 -9.42
N PRO A 4 -7.99 11.49 -9.26
CA PRO A 4 -8.71 10.47 -8.48
C PRO A 4 -8.62 9.07 -9.11
N PHE A 5 -8.54 8.98 -10.45
CA PHE A 5 -8.34 7.71 -11.13
C PHE A 5 -6.95 7.11 -10.86
N ALA A 6 -5.89 7.93 -10.96
CA ALA A 6 -4.54 7.49 -10.67
C ALA A 6 -4.34 7.12 -9.18
N ASP A 7 -4.90 7.91 -8.26
CA ASP A 7 -4.84 7.61 -6.82
C ASP A 7 -5.57 6.29 -6.49
N ALA A 8 -6.71 6.00 -7.16
CA ALA A 8 -7.44 4.74 -7.00
C ALA A 8 -6.65 3.53 -7.52
N LEU A 9 -6.03 3.64 -8.70
CA LEU A 9 -5.19 2.57 -9.26
C LEU A 9 -3.98 2.26 -8.38
N LEU A 10 -3.27 3.29 -7.91
CA LEU A 10 -2.12 3.11 -7.02
C LEU A 10 -2.52 2.45 -5.70
N SER A 11 -3.71 2.76 -5.19
CA SER A 11 -4.23 2.12 -3.98
C SER A 11 -4.56 0.64 -4.24
N ALA A 12 -5.23 0.34 -5.36
CA ALA A 12 -5.54 -1.04 -5.77
C ALA A 12 -4.27 -1.90 -5.94
N GLU A 13 -3.25 -1.38 -6.60
CA GLU A 13 -1.97 -2.06 -6.79
C GLU A 13 -1.26 -2.30 -5.44
N ALA A 14 -1.32 -1.34 -4.51
CA ALA A 14 -0.75 -1.52 -3.18
C ALA A 14 -1.44 -2.64 -2.39
N TYR A 15 -2.76 -2.81 -2.53
CA TYR A 15 -3.46 -3.93 -1.90
C TYR A 15 -3.01 -5.28 -2.46
N VAL A 16 -2.90 -5.39 -3.80
CA VAL A 16 -2.42 -6.61 -4.46
C VAL A 16 -0.98 -6.94 -4.06
N LEU A 17 -0.10 -5.94 -4.01
CA LEU A 17 1.32 -6.14 -3.70
C LEU A 17 1.58 -6.43 -2.21
N CYS A 18 0.74 -5.94 -1.31
CA CYS A 18 0.89 -6.17 0.13
C CYS A 18 0.06 -7.36 0.64
N ASP A 19 -0.68 -8.06 -0.23
CA ASP A 19 -1.72 -9.03 0.16
C ASP A 19 -2.66 -8.45 1.24
N ASP A 20 -2.91 -7.15 1.12
CA ASP A 20 -3.64 -6.35 2.10
C ASP A 20 -5.09 -6.32 1.64
N GLU A 21 -5.83 -7.41 1.86
CA GLU A 21 -7.28 -7.40 1.67
C GLU A 21 -7.94 -6.61 2.81
N TYR A 22 -8.93 -5.79 2.47
CA TYR A 22 -9.59 -4.87 3.41
C TYR A 22 -10.17 -5.65 4.61
N GLY A 23 -9.48 -5.62 5.75
CA GLY A 23 -9.93 -6.24 7.00
C GLY A 23 -9.40 -7.64 7.29
N GLN A 24 -8.53 -8.23 6.46
CA GLN A 24 -8.00 -9.58 6.68
C GLN A 24 -6.59 -9.55 7.27
N VAL A 25 -6.38 -10.26 8.38
CA VAL A 25 -5.06 -10.57 8.95
C VAL A 25 -4.68 -11.97 8.46
N GLY A 26 -4.12 -12.07 7.26
CA GLY A 26 -3.52 -13.31 6.76
C GLY A 26 -2.23 -13.63 7.51
N GLU A 27 -1.99 -14.92 7.80
CA GLU A 27 -0.76 -15.41 8.47
C GLU A 27 0.52 -15.07 7.69
N GLU A 28 0.42 -14.87 6.37
CA GLU A 28 1.55 -14.67 5.45
C GLU A 28 1.44 -13.33 4.69
N ARG A 29 1.40 -12.20 5.42
CA ARG A 29 1.49 -10.87 4.78
C ARG A 29 2.87 -10.67 4.15
N ALA A 30 2.92 -10.49 2.83
CA ALA A 30 4.15 -10.18 2.10
C ALA A 30 4.70 -8.76 2.40
N GLY A 31 3.86 -7.84 2.90
CA GLY A 31 4.27 -6.50 3.30
C GLY A 31 3.10 -5.65 3.83
N HIS A 32 3.37 -4.39 4.18
CA HIS A 32 2.34 -3.41 4.53
C HIS A 32 2.66 -2.06 3.88
N SER A 33 1.63 -1.26 3.56
CA SER A 33 1.83 0.07 3.00
C SER A 33 1.96 1.13 4.11
N ASN A 34 3.21 1.53 4.42
CA ASN A 34 3.55 2.44 5.52
C ASN A 34 3.34 3.93 5.18
N GLY A 35 2.18 4.26 4.62
CA GLY A 35 1.81 5.63 4.25
C GLY A 35 2.04 5.98 2.78
N ARG A 36 2.00 7.28 2.47
CA ARG A 36 2.01 7.82 1.10
C ARG A 36 3.05 8.93 0.97
N ARG A 37 3.66 9.08 -0.20
CA ARG A 37 4.56 10.20 -0.53
C ARG A 37 3.94 11.07 -1.64
N PRO A 38 3.97 12.40 -1.53
CA PRO A 38 3.58 13.26 -2.64
C PRO A 38 4.61 13.13 -3.76
N ARG A 39 4.14 13.07 -5.01
CA ARG A 39 4.96 13.12 -6.21
C ARG A 39 4.22 13.88 -7.31
N GLY A 40 4.88 14.88 -7.89
CA GLY A 40 4.40 15.55 -9.10
C GLY A 40 4.50 14.62 -10.32
N TRP A 41 3.40 14.50 -11.07
CA TRP A 41 3.35 13.76 -12.32
C TRP A 41 2.83 14.66 -13.43
N ASP A 42 3.69 14.96 -14.39
CA ASP A 42 3.33 15.78 -15.54
C ASP A 42 2.55 14.96 -16.56
N THR A 43 1.37 15.47 -16.92
CA THR A 43 0.47 14.86 -17.90
C THR A 43 0.05 15.89 -18.94
N ARG A 44 -0.60 15.45 -20.03
CA ARG A 44 -1.21 16.38 -21.00
C ARG A 44 -2.30 17.27 -20.41
N ALA A 45 -2.87 16.90 -19.26
CA ALA A 45 -3.84 17.69 -18.53
C ALA A 45 -3.21 18.62 -17.48
N GLY A 46 -1.86 18.73 -17.46
CA GLY A 46 -1.08 19.48 -16.47
C GLY A 46 -0.40 18.58 -15.42
N THR A 47 0.25 19.22 -14.45
CA THR A 47 0.91 18.54 -13.33
C THR A 47 -0.10 18.08 -12.29
N VAL A 48 -0.06 16.79 -11.96
CA VAL A 48 -0.90 16.16 -10.94
C VAL A 48 -0.05 15.81 -9.72
N GLN A 49 -0.48 16.22 -8.54
CA GLN A 49 0.12 15.77 -7.28
C GLN A 49 -0.47 14.40 -6.90
N LEU A 50 0.31 13.34 -7.07
CA LEU A 50 -0.09 11.96 -6.71
C LEU A 50 0.33 11.63 -5.28
N ALA A 51 -0.47 10.81 -4.61
CA ALA A 51 -0.15 10.26 -3.29
C ALA A 51 0.36 8.82 -3.43
N VAL A 52 1.62 8.67 -3.84
CA VAL A 52 2.18 7.34 -4.16
C VAL A 52 2.39 6.52 -2.87
N PRO A 53 1.80 5.32 -2.75
CA PRO A 53 2.01 4.45 -1.59
C PRO A 53 3.47 4.10 -1.37
N LYS A 54 3.85 3.96 -0.09
CA LYS A 54 5.14 3.41 0.32
C LYS A 54 4.93 1.95 0.68
N LEU A 55 5.46 1.04 -0.13
CA LEU A 55 5.42 -0.39 0.15
C LEU A 55 6.57 -0.72 1.10
N GLY A 56 6.26 -1.30 2.25
CA GLY A 56 7.25 -1.80 3.18
C GLY A 56 7.63 -3.23 2.85
N SER A 57 8.92 -3.48 2.61
CA SER A 57 9.50 -4.83 2.61
C SER A 57 9.72 -5.24 4.06
N GLY A 58 8.73 -5.84 4.70
CA GLY A 58 8.89 -6.21 6.10
C GLY A 58 7.65 -6.87 6.66
N GLY A 59 7.65 -8.20 6.68
CA GLY A 59 6.77 -8.97 7.53
C GLY A 59 7.02 -8.57 8.99
N THR A 60 6.15 -7.72 9.54
CA THR A 60 5.95 -7.66 10.99
C THR A 60 4.69 -8.46 11.32
N SER A 61 4.62 -9.73 10.88
CA SER A 61 3.89 -10.68 11.69
C SER A 61 4.74 -10.85 12.94
N LYS A 62 4.27 -10.27 14.04
CA LYS A 62 4.75 -10.64 15.37
C LYS A 62 4.68 -12.17 15.40
N PRO A 63 5.78 -12.91 15.66
CA PRO A 63 5.69 -14.36 15.74
C PRO A 63 4.60 -14.72 16.76
N PRO A 64 3.79 -15.76 16.51
CA PRO A 64 2.76 -16.16 17.48
C PRO A 64 3.44 -16.29 18.83
N ARG A 65 2.89 -15.62 19.87
CA ARG A 65 3.39 -15.80 21.23
C ARG A 65 3.33 -17.31 21.48
N ARG A 66 4.50 -17.93 21.70
CA ARG A 66 4.52 -19.34 22.13
C ARG A 66 3.60 -19.41 23.35
N PRO A 67 2.67 -20.38 23.42
CA PRO A 67 1.99 -20.64 24.68
C PRO A 67 3.09 -21.08 25.64
N ASP A 68 3.33 -20.24 26.64
CA ASP A 68 4.25 -20.51 27.72
C ASP A 68 3.77 -21.82 28.38
N GLY A 69 4.63 -22.84 28.35
CA GLY A 69 4.40 -24.12 29.03
C GLY A 69 4.61 -24.02 30.53
#